data_AF-A0AAU7C885-F1
#
_entry.id   AF-A0AAU7C885-F1
#
_cell.length_a   1.000
_cell.length_b   1.000
_cell.length_c   1.000
_cell.angle_alpha   90.00
_cell.angle_beta   90.00
_cell.angle_gamma   90.00
#
_symmetry.space_group_name_H-M   'P 1'
#
loop_
_entity.id
_entity.type
_entity.pdbx_description
1 polymer ?
#
loop_
_entity_poly.entity_id
_entity_poly.type
_entity_poly.pdbx_seq_one_letter_code
_entity_poly.pdbx_strand_id
1 'polypeptide(L)'
;MTKPTKLQEKACERLADALLMITEAARLDGKGAFNASDLDEVASRLVRASSVFDLDAIVARALEMRGRALGRRSGTAELLMLLEGDLKPLSMLLLPDDAFNERMNTIDAELGEM
;
A
#
# COMPACT_ATOMS: atom_id res chain seq x y z
N MET A 1 8.28 8.74 -20.23
CA MET A 1 7.60 7.44 -20.07
C MET A 1 6.27 7.49 -20.81
N THR A 2 5.93 6.47 -21.60
CA THR A 2 4.59 6.33 -22.17
C THR A 2 3.59 6.02 -21.06
N LYS A 3 2.38 6.60 -21.12
CA LYS A 3 1.31 6.27 -20.17
C LYS A 3 1.08 4.76 -20.13
N PRO A 4 0.88 4.15 -18.95
CA PRO A 4 0.50 2.75 -18.84
C PRO A 4 -0.72 2.46 -19.70
N THR A 5 -0.74 1.30 -20.35
CA THR A 5 -1.93 0.80 -21.02
C THR A 5 -3.00 0.42 -19.99
N LYS A 6 -4.28 0.43 -20.37
CA LYS A 6 -5.37 -0.03 -19.50
C LYS A 6 -5.16 -1.46 -18.97
N LEU A 7 -4.45 -2.31 -19.72
CA LEU A 7 -4.10 -3.67 -19.28
C LEU A 7 -3.00 -3.66 -18.23
N GLN A 8 -2.04 -2.76 -18.33
CA GLN A 8 -0.99 -2.53 -17.34
C GLN A 8 -1.61 -1.99 -16.03
N GLU A 9 -2.48 -0.99 -16.09
CA GLU A 9 -3.18 -0.48 -14.89
C GLU A 9 -3.91 -1.60 -14.15
N LYS A 10 -4.69 -2.43 -14.86
CA LYS A 10 -5.36 -3.60 -14.28
C LYS A 10 -4.42 -4.65 -13.71
N ALA A 11 -3.25 -4.83 -14.30
CA ALA A 11 -2.25 -5.76 -13.78
C ALA A 11 -1.66 -5.25 -12.45
N CYS A 12 -1.36 -3.95 -12.36
CA CYS A 12 -0.93 -3.32 -11.12
C CYS A 12 -2.02 -3.41 -10.03
N GLU A 13 -3.28 -3.14 -10.38
CA GLU A 13 -4.42 -3.31 -9.46
C GLU A 13 -4.50 -4.73 -8.89
N ARG A 14 -4.32 -5.76 -9.73
CA ARG A 14 -4.34 -7.17 -9.26
C ARG A 14 -3.19 -7.51 -8.33
N LEU A 15 -1.99 -6.99 -8.60
CA LEU A 15 -0.83 -7.20 -7.72
C LEU A 15 -1.03 -6.50 -6.38
N ALA A 16 -1.59 -5.28 -6.39
CA ALA A 16 -1.94 -4.53 -5.21
C ALA A 16 -3.05 -5.22 -4.39
N ASP A 17 -4.08 -5.75 -5.06
CA ASP A 17 -5.16 -6.51 -4.44
C ASP A 17 -4.65 -7.78 -3.76
N ALA A 18 -3.72 -8.51 -4.41
CA ALA A 18 -3.07 -9.68 -3.81
C ALA A 18 -2.30 -9.31 -2.53
N LEU A 19 -1.54 -8.21 -2.55
CA LEU A 19 -0.83 -7.71 -1.38
C LEU A 19 -1.80 -7.31 -0.25
N LEU A 20 -2.91 -6.65 -0.61
CA LEU A 20 -3.93 -6.24 0.33
C LEU A 20 -4.62 -7.44 0.99
N MET A 21 -5.03 -8.45 0.22
CA MET A 21 -5.67 -9.66 0.73
C MET A 21 -4.78 -10.43 1.71
N ILE A 22 -3.48 -10.55 1.41
CA ILE A 22 -2.52 -11.23 2.29
C ILE A 22 -2.39 -10.46 3.62
N THR A 23 -2.22 -9.14 3.54
CA THR A 23 -2.07 -8.31 4.75
C THR A 23 -3.37 -8.22 5.55
N GLU A 24 -4.53 -8.24 4.91
CA GLU A 24 -5.83 -8.31 5.59
C GLU A 24 -6.00 -9.62 6.35
N ALA A 25 -5.71 -10.76 5.72
CA ALA A 25 -5.73 -12.06 6.40
C ALA A 25 -4.76 -12.08 7.60
N ALA A 26 -3.56 -11.52 7.45
CA ALA A 26 -2.58 -11.42 8.52
C ALA A 26 -3.08 -10.56 9.70
N ARG A 27 -3.69 -9.40 9.42
CA ARG A 27 -4.29 -8.53 10.45
C ARG A 27 -5.41 -9.24 11.20
N LEU A 28 -6.26 -9.97 10.49
CA LEU A 28 -7.41 -10.67 11.06
C LEU A 28 -7.03 -11.91 11.88
N ASP A 29 -5.95 -12.62 11.55
CA ASP A 29 -5.49 -13.76 12.37
C ASP A 29 -5.00 -13.31 13.76
N GLY A 30 -4.45 -12.09 13.88
CA GLY A 30 -4.17 -11.43 15.16
C GLY A 30 -3.09 -12.09 16.05
N LYS A 31 -2.47 -13.20 15.60
CA LYS A 31 -1.47 -13.96 16.36
C LYS A 31 -0.03 -13.50 16.15
N GLY A 32 0.19 -12.51 15.28
CA GLY A 32 1.53 -11.98 14.97
C GLY A 32 2.45 -12.97 14.25
N ALA A 33 1.90 -14.07 13.71
CA ALA A 33 2.68 -15.06 12.97
C ALA A 33 3.24 -14.51 11.65
N PHE A 34 2.53 -13.54 11.05
CA PHE A 34 2.94 -12.81 9.86
C PHE A 34 3.44 -11.41 10.26
N ASN A 35 4.70 -11.12 9.98
CA ASN A 35 5.38 -9.89 10.40
C ASN A 35 5.94 -9.10 9.20
N ALA A 36 6.69 -8.03 9.49
CA ALA A 36 7.27 -7.16 8.46
C ALA A 36 8.23 -7.89 7.52
N SER A 37 9.03 -8.85 8.01
CA SER A 37 9.95 -9.62 7.18
C SER A 37 9.19 -10.55 6.22
N ASP A 38 8.09 -11.16 6.67
CA ASP A 38 7.24 -11.99 5.80
C ASP A 38 6.58 -11.14 4.71
N LEU A 39 6.16 -9.93 5.07
CA LEU A 39 5.61 -8.96 4.13
C LEU A 39 6.63 -8.52 3.08
N ASP A 40 7.87 -8.21 3.49
CA ASP A 40 8.95 -7.84 2.58
C ASP A 40 9.23 -8.98 1.57
N GLU A 41 9.19 -10.24 2.02
CA GLU A 41 9.37 -11.40 1.15
C GLU A 41 8.21 -11.55 0.15
N VAL A 42 6.96 -11.44 0.61
CA VAL A 42 5.78 -11.49 -0.26
C VAL A 42 5.83 -10.39 -1.31
N ALA A 43 6.10 -9.16 -0.88
CA ALA A 43 6.16 -7.99 -1.75
C ALA A 43 7.27 -8.15 -2.81
N SER A 44 8.44 -8.64 -2.40
CA SER A 44 9.56 -8.95 -3.31
C SER A 44 9.17 -10.01 -4.35
N ARG A 45 8.40 -11.03 -3.97
CA ARG A 45 7.91 -12.07 -4.91
C ARG A 45 6.86 -11.51 -5.88
N LEU A 46 5.98 -10.63 -5.43
CA LEU A 46 4.96 -9.98 -6.27
C LEU A 46 5.59 -9.09 -7.35
N VAL A 47 6.61 -8.29 -6.99
CA VAL A 47 7.33 -7.46 -7.96
C VAL A 47 7.99 -8.31 -9.05
N ARG A 48 8.51 -9.50 -8.70
CA ARG A 48 9.09 -10.42 -9.69
C ARG A 48 8.05 -10.99 -10.68
N ALA A 49 6.76 -10.91 -10.38
CA ALA A 49 5.70 -11.34 -11.30
C ALA A 49 5.52 -10.37 -12.48
N SER A 50 6.03 -9.13 -12.39
CA SER A 50 5.94 -8.15 -13.48
C SER A 50 7.14 -7.19 -13.49
N SER A 51 7.90 -7.17 -14.58
CA SER A 51 8.98 -6.19 -14.77
C SER A 51 8.50 -4.77 -15.11
N VAL A 52 7.18 -4.56 -15.17
CA VAL A 52 6.56 -3.29 -15.59
C VAL A 52 6.32 -2.36 -14.41
N PHE A 53 6.15 -2.91 -13.20
CA PHE A 53 5.85 -2.15 -11.99
C PHE A 53 6.94 -2.38 -10.96
N ASP A 54 7.40 -1.31 -10.34
CA ASP A 54 8.22 -1.39 -9.15
C ASP A 54 7.35 -1.68 -7.92
N LEU A 55 8.03 -1.95 -6.80
CA LEU A 55 7.38 -2.18 -5.52
C LEU A 55 6.52 -1.00 -5.10
N ASP A 56 7.05 0.20 -5.32
CA ASP A 56 6.47 1.47 -4.95
C ASP A 56 5.09 1.68 -5.60
N ALA A 57 4.95 1.42 -6.90
CA ALA A 57 3.67 1.52 -7.59
C ALA A 57 2.62 0.52 -7.05
N ILE A 58 3.04 -0.71 -6.74
CA ILE A 58 2.15 -1.75 -6.20
C ILE A 58 1.70 -1.37 -4.78
N VAL A 59 2.63 -0.91 -3.94
CA VAL A 59 2.35 -0.51 -2.55
C VAL A 59 1.46 0.72 -2.50
N ALA A 60 1.74 1.75 -3.32
CA ALA A 60 0.90 2.94 -3.44
C ALA A 60 -0.54 2.57 -3.83
N ARG A 61 -0.71 1.70 -4.83
CA ARG A 61 -2.03 1.23 -5.24
C ARG A 61 -2.72 0.44 -4.13
N ALA A 62 -2.02 -0.42 -3.40
CA ALA A 62 -2.58 -1.21 -2.31
C ALA A 62 -3.05 -0.30 -1.14
N LEU A 63 -2.25 0.70 -0.78
CA LEU A 63 -2.58 1.70 0.22
C LEU A 63 -3.79 2.54 -0.22
N GLU A 64 -3.90 2.86 -1.51
CA GLU A 64 -5.05 3.57 -2.06
C GLU A 64 -6.33 2.74 -1.92
N MET A 65 -6.27 1.47 -2.31
CA MET A 65 -7.39 0.54 -2.21
C MET A 65 -7.84 0.38 -0.76
N ARG A 66 -6.89 0.21 0.17
CA ARG A 66 -7.19 0.14 1.60
C ARG A 66 -7.83 1.43 2.12
N GLY A 67 -7.26 2.59 1.79
CA GLY A 67 -7.80 3.88 2.20
C GLY A 67 -9.24 4.08 1.72
N ARG A 68 -9.52 3.73 0.46
CA ARG A 68 -10.89 3.79 -0.09
C ARG A 68 -11.85 2.85 0.63
N ALA A 69 -11.42 1.63 0.95
CA ALA A 69 -12.24 0.66 1.71
C ALA A 69 -12.60 1.19 3.11
N LEU A 70 -11.74 2.03 3.71
CA LEU A 70 -11.97 2.70 4.98
C LEU A 70 -12.65 4.08 4.83
N GLY A 71 -13.17 4.42 3.64
CA GLY A 71 -13.94 5.65 3.39
C GLY A 71 -13.11 6.89 3.09
N ARG A 72 -11.80 6.76 2.83
CA ARG A 72 -10.94 7.90 2.44
C ARG A 72 -11.11 8.25 0.96
N ARG A 73 -10.85 9.52 0.63
CA ARG A 73 -10.84 10.02 -0.75
C ARG A 73 -9.65 9.45 -1.52
N SER A 74 -9.83 9.25 -2.82
CA SER A 74 -8.77 8.84 -3.75
C SER A 74 -7.65 9.88 -3.82
N GLY A 75 -6.40 9.43 -4.01
CA GLY A 75 -5.21 10.29 -4.14
C GLY A 75 -4.30 10.33 -2.91
N THR A 76 -4.79 9.97 -1.71
CA THR A 76 -3.95 10.04 -0.49
C THR A 76 -2.75 9.08 -0.52
N ALA A 77 -2.84 7.95 -1.21
CA ALA A 77 -1.76 6.97 -1.25
C ALA A 77 -0.65 7.29 -2.26
N GLU A 78 -0.94 8.01 -3.34
CA GLU A 78 0.13 8.58 -4.18
C GLU A 78 0.90 9.66 -3.42
N LEU A 79 0.21 10.40 -2.54
CA LEU A 79 0.84 11.40 -1.67
C LEU A 79 1.71 10.76 -0.57
N LEU A 80 1.39 9.56 -0.08
CA LEU A 80 2.24 8.80 0.86
C LEU A 80 3.63 8.51 0.30
N MET A 81 3.73 8.31 -1.02
CA MET A 81 5.00 8.03 -1.70
C MET A 81 5.87 9.28 -1.88
N LEU A 82 5.29 10.47 -1.68
CA LEU A 82 5.99 11.76 -1.80
C LEU A 82 6.57 12.25 -0.47
N LEU A 83 6.20 11.62 0.65
CA LEU A 83 6.78 11.94 1.95
C LEU A 83 8.16 11.31 2.08
N GLU A 84 9.20 12.13 1.94
CA GLU A 84 10.57 11.75 2.27
C GLU A 84 10.71 11.67 3.81
N GLY A 85 10.81 10.46 4.37
CA GLY A 85 11.01 10.24 5.81
C GLY A 85 11.00 8.76 6.23
N ASP A 86 11.06 8.49 7.55
CA ASP A 86 11.02 7.16 8.18
C ASP A 86 9.71 6.36 7.96
N LEU A 87 8.84 6.85 7.08
CA LEU A 87 7.67 6.14 6.67
C LEU A 87 8.10 4.88 5.90
N LYS A 88 7.58 3.73 6.33
CA LYS A 88 7.72 2.45 5.63
C LYS A 88 6.34 2.10 5.03
N PRO A 89 6.00 2.59 3.81
CA PRO A 89 4.65 2.46 3.25
C PRO A 89 4.16 1.02 3.20
N LEU A 90 5.05 0.08 2.87
CA LEU A 90 4.73 -1.35 2.89
C LEU A 90 4.25 -1.81 4.27
N SER A 91 4.96 -1.45 5.34
CA SER A 91 4.58 -1.83 6.71
C SER A 91 3.25 -1.25 7.19
N MET A 92 2.80 -0.14 6.60
CA MET A 92 1.49 0.44 6.92
C MET A 92 0.36 -0.50 6.57
N LEU A 93 0.54 -1.41 5.61
CA LEU A 93 -0.43 -2.43 5.29
C LEU A 93 -0.65 -3.42 6.44
N LEU A 94 0.25 -3.55 7.43
CA LEU A 94 0.00 -4.41 8.60
C LEU A 94 -0.61 -3.68 9.79
N LEU A 95 -0.68 -2.34 9.77
CA LEU A 95 -1.29 -1.59 10.86
C LEU A 95 -2.75 -1.98 11.03
N PRO A 96 -3.28 -2.06 12.25
CA PRO A 96 -4.73 -2.08 12.50
C PRO A 96 -5.43 -0.88 11.84
N ASP A 97 -6.72 -0.99 11.56
CA ASP A 97 -7.45 0.05 10.83
C ASP A 97 -7.44 1.41 11.53
N ASP A 98 -7.53 1.45 12.86
CA ASP A 98 -7.44 2.69 13.64
C ASP A 98 -6.06 3.35 13.49
N ALA A 99 -4.98 2.58 13.70
CA ALA A 99 -3.61 3.06 13.57
C ALA A 99 -3.27 3.48 12.13
N PHE A 100 -3.82 2.77 11.14
CA PHE A 100 -3.71 3.16 9.73
C PHE A 100 -4.40 4.50 9.50
N ASN A 101 -5.64 4.66 9.96
CA ASN A 101 -6.40 5.90 9.79
C ASN A 101 -5.74 7.09 10.49
N GLU A 102 -5.25 6.90 11.71
CA GLU A 102 -4.46 7.91 12.43
C GLU A 102 -3.25 8.33 11.62
N ARG A 103 -2.43 7.37 11.15
CA ARG A 103 -1.23 7.68 10.37
C ARG A 103 -1.55 8.45 9.10
N MET A 104 -2.59 8.04 8.40
CA MET A 104 -3.04 8.71 7.19
C MET A 104 -3.60 10.12 7.47
N ASN A 105 -4.25 10.35 8.63
CA ASN A 105 -4.71 11.69 9.04
C ASN A 105 -3.53 12.62 9.35
N THR A 106 -2.49 12.11 10.02
CA THR A 106 -1.25 12.85 10.25
C THR A 106 -0.65 13.31 8.91
N ILE A 107 -0.64 12.42 7.93
CA ILE A 107 -0.10 12.70 6.59
C ILE A 107 -0.94 13.73 5.84
N ASP A 108 -2.28 13.60 5.89
CA ASP A 108 -3.18 14.61 5.32
C ASP A 108 -2.96 16.00 5.95
N ALA A 109 -2.67 16.06 7.26
CA ALA A 109 -2.37 17.31 7.94
C ALA A 109 -1.01 17.89 7.50
N GLU A 110 0.04 17.06 7.46
CA GLU A 110 1.37 17.46 6.98
C GLU A 110 1.32 18.03 5.54
N LEU A 111 0.53 17.42 4.66
CA LEU A 111 0.37 17.86 3.27
C LEU A 111 -0.54 19.09 3.12
N GLY A 112 -1.50 19.29 4.03
CA GLY A 112 -2.36 20.47 4.05
C GLY A 112 -1.68 21.71 4.65
N GLU A 113 -0.59 21.52 5.39
CA GLU A 113 0.26 22.59 5.93
C GLU A 113 1.36 23.04 4.94
N MET A 114 1.56 22.33 3.82
CA MET A 114 2.46 22.70 2.71
C MET A 114 1.78 23.59 1.67
#